data_AF-A0A0E3NWU4-F1
#
_entry.id   AF-A0A0E3NWU4-F1
#
_cell.length_a   1.000
_cell.length_b   1.000
_cell.length_c   1.000
_cell.angle_alpha   90.00
_cell.angle_beta   90.00
_cell.angle_gamma   90.00
#
_symmetry.space_group_name_H-M   'P 1'
#
loop_
_entity.id
_entity.type
_entity.pdbx_description
1 polymer ?
#
loop_
_entity_poly.entity_id
_entity_poly.type
_entity_poly.pdbx_seq_one_letter_code
_entity_poly.pdbx_strand_id
1 'polypeptide(L)'
;MSGCSGLEEEAGEEETAVTESVEEAEAAAEAEKAVVYGPGTTVLNPEPGLPDRPESKLSEYEKYPSREAPVYEGIEFDKNSLRFSEIFSDFDTVTANPDAFRKAAEDGTIELYLRGRAFELEFDVAETFTPKVIMENESGFYTEETAPISNYRGKVAGIEDSRVAMTAGENVVIGSIDIGYVENYCIEQTNRTLNGKVIHVVYSSADRKPREFTEYPEL
;
A
#
# COMPACT_ATOMS: atom_id res chain seq x y z
N MET A 1 47.96 1.67 -71.18
CA MET A 1 47.92 3.11 -70.86
C MET A 1 47.60 3.18 -69.37
N SER A 2 48.53 3.54 -68.50
CA SER A 2 49.06 4.90 -68.28
C SER A 2 47.99 5.79 -67.62
N GLY A 3 48.13 6.26 -66.37
CA GLY A 3 49.18 5.96 -65.36
C GLY A 3 49.46 7.15 -64.44
N CYS A 4 50.08 6.88 -63.28
CA CYS A 4 50.55 7.86 -62.27
C CYS A 4 49.45 8.66 -61.52
N SER A 5 49.62 9.06 -60.27
CA SER A 5 50.66 8.71 -59.25
C SER A 5 50.31 9.27 -57.87
N GLY A 6 50.68 8.54 -56.80
CA GLY A 6 51.31 9.09 -55.58
C GLY A 6 50.40 9.81 -54.58
N LEU A 7 50.78 10.03 -53.30
CA LEU A 7 51.96 9.68 -52.49
C LEU A 7 51.46 9.67 -51.00
N GLU A 8 52.16 9.35 -49.90
CA GLU A 8 53.08 8.30 -49.37
C GLU A 8 53.26 8.70 -47.85
N GLU A 9 53.65 7.92 -46.81
CA GLU A 9 54.30 6.61 -46.55
C GLU A 9 53.47 5.78 -45.51
N GLU A 10 53.66 4.46 -45.30
CA GLU A 10 54.43 3.73 -44.24
C GLU A 10 54.31 4.29 -42.78
N ALA A 11 53.94 3.54 -41.72
CA ALA A 11 54.33 2.23 -41.14
C ALA A 11 55.43 2.34 -40.05
N GLY A 12 55.28 1.58 -38.94
CA GLY A 12 56.26 1.52 -37.85
C GLY A 12 55.66 1.24 -36.46
N GLU A 13 55.99 0.08 -35.88
CA GLU A 13 55.90 -0.18 -34.44
C GLU A 13 57.26 0.12 -33.80
N GLU A 14 57.30 0.77 -32.64
CA GLU A 14 58.29 0.45 -31.60
C GLU A 14 57.87 1.01 -30.23
N GLU A 15 57.94 0.17 -29.19
CA GLU A 15 57.98 0.66 -27.81
C GLU A 15 59.40 1.14 -27.48
N THR A 16 59.54 2.20 -26.69
CA THR A 16 60.59 2.25 -25.65
C THR A 16 60.25 3.29 -24.58
N ALA A 17 60.49 2.94 -23.31
CA ALA A 17 60.15 3.79 -22.17
C ALA A 17 61.38 4.48 -21.57
N VAL A 18 61.20 5.74 -21.17
CA VAL A 18 62.10 6.55 -20.32
C VAL A 18 61.16 7.44 -19.48
N THR A 19 60.71 7.03 -18.28
CA THR A 19 61.36 7.26 -16.96
C THR A 19 61.77 8.74 -16.80
N GLU A 20 61.19 9.55 -15.90
CA GLU A 20 61.14 9.48 -14.43
C GLU A 20 60.10 10.54 -13.92
N SER A 21 59.56 10.57 -12.69
CA SER A 21 59.62 9.70 -11.50
C SER A 21 58.64 10.20 -10.40
N VAL A 22 58.01 9.29 -9.63
CA VAL A 22 57.76 9.37 -8.15
C VAL A 22 56.79 10.46 -7.61
N GLU A 23 55.99 10.25 -6.54
CA GLU A 23 55.77 9.08 -5.65
C GLU A 23 54.38 8.43 -5.94
N GLU A 24 53.31 8.28 -5.12
CA GLU A 24 53.03 8.54 -3.68
C GLU A 24 52.09 7.46 -3.06
N ALA A 25 50.77 7.53 -3.25
CA ALA A 25 49.75 6.65 -2.64
C ALA A 25 48.50 6.53 -3.56
N GLU A 26 47.66 5.51 -3.59
CA GLU A 26 47.18 4.52 -2.59
C GLU A 26 46.31 5.11 -1.45
N ALA A 27 45.05 5.41 -1.75
CA ALA A 27 43.98 5.48 -0.75
C ALA A 27 42.61 5.16 -1.38
N ALA A 28 41.71 4.54 -0.61
CA ALA A 28 40.32 4.38 -1.00
C ALA A 28 39.52 5.66 -0.72
N ALA A 29 38.49 5.91 -1.52
CA ALA A 29 37.46 6.91 -1.24
C ALA A 29 36.10 6.21 -1.14
N GLU A 30 35.69 5.87 0.08
CA GLU A 30 34.29 5.55 0.35
C GLU A 30 33.46 6.83 0.12
N ALA A 31 32.45 6.76 -0.75
CA ALA A 31 31.48 7.83 -0.87
C ALA A 31 30.54 7.75 0.35
N GLU A 32 30.71 8.65 1.33
CA GLU A 32 29.86 8.70 2.51
C GLU A 32 28.37 8.79 2.10
N LYS A 33 27.56 7.81 2.51
CA LYS A 33 26.11 7.84 2.31
C LYS A 33 25.49 8.87 3.27
N ALA A 34 25.51 10.14 2.88
CA ALA A 34 24.96 11.25 3.64
C ALA A 34 23.43 11.12 3.78
N VAL A 35 22.98 10.49 4.88
CA VAL A 35 21.56 10.39 5.22
C VAL A 35 21.08 11.73 5.79
N VAL A 36 20.65 12.61 4.88
CA VAL A 36 20.11 13.94 5.25
C VAL A 36 18.67 13.78 5.76
N TYR A 37 18.50 13.86 7.07
CA TYR A 37 17.19 14.03 7.69
C TYR A 37 16.71 15.48 7.50
N GLY A 38 15.50 15.66 6.95
CA GLY A 38 14.91 16.99 6.74
C GLY A 38 14.68 17.75 8.06
N PRO A 39 14.69 19.10 8.03
CA PRO A 39 14.61 19.93 9.24
C PRO A 39 13.28 19.72 9.98
N GLY A 40 13.38 19.44 11.28
CA GLY A 40 12.29 18.85 12.05
C GLY A 40 11.09 19.76 12.32
N THR A 41 9.92 19.13 12.41
CA THR A 41 8.81 19.62 13.22
C THR A 41 9.06 19.32 14.71
N THR A 42 8.64 20.24 15.58
CA THR A 42 8.90 20.17 17.03
C THR A 42 8.21 18.97 17.67
N VAL A 43 8.92 18.25 18.54
CA VAL A 43 8.31 17.26 19.45
C VAL A 43 7.38 18.00 20.41
N LEU A 44 6.07 17.87 20.21
CA LEU A 44 5.08 18.20 21.23
C LEU A 44 5.14 17.15 22.34
N ASN A 45 4.88 17.57 23.58
CA ASN A 45 4.90 16.67 24.74
C ASN A 45 3.90 15.52 24.57
N PRO A 46 4.17 14.32 25.14
CA PRO A 46 3.24 13.21 25.11
C PRO A 46 1.98 13.53 25.94
N GLU A 47 0.87 13.76 25.27
CA GLU A 47 -0.47 13.71 25.86
C GLU A 47 -1.02 12.25 25.86
N PRO A 48 -2.12 11.95 26.57
CA PRO A 48 -2.22 10.72 27.36
C PRO A 48 -2.17 9.44 26.52
N GLY A 49 -1.47 8.44 27.09
CA GLY A 49 -1.01 7.25 26.37
C GLY A 49 -2.10 6.53 25.57
N LEU A 50 -1.85 6.41 24.27
CA LEU A 50 -2.39 5.31 23.47
C LEU A 50 -2.03 3.99 24.20
N PRO A 51 -2.97 3.04 24.33
CA PRO A 51 -2.66 1.74 24.91
C PRO A 51 -1.60 1.03 24.08
N ASP A 52 -0.66 0.35 24.75
CA ASP A 52 0.43 -0.37 24.09
C ASP A 52 -0.11 -1.35 23.04
N ARG A 53 0.43 -1.28 21.81
CA ARG A 53 0.07 -2.17 20.70
C ARG A 53 0.30 -3.63 21.12
N PRO A 54 -0.75 -4.47 21.22
CA PRO A 54 -0.55 -5.89 21.46
C PRO A 54 0.23 -6.51 20.30
N GLU A 55 1.12 -7.47 20.60
CA GLU A 55 1.84 -8.20 19.55
C GLU A 55 0.85 -8.92 18.61
N SER A 56 1.15 -8.92 17.32
CA SER A 56 0.20 -9.20 16.23
C SER A 56 -0.20 -10.68 16.10
N LYS A 57 -0.98 -11.15 17.06
CA LYS A 57 -1.69 -12.44 16.99
C LYS A 57 -2.84 -12.34 15.99
N LEU A 58 -2.60 -12.82 14.77
CA LEU A 58 -3.61 -12.95 13.71
C LEU A 58 -4.86 -13.76 14.14
N SER A 59 -4.74 -14.59 15.18
CA SER A 59 -5.83 -15.36 15.80
C SER A 59 -6.77 -14.56 16.72
N GLU A 60 -6.45 -13.30 17.04
CA GLU A 60 -7.19 -12.44 17.98
C GLU A 60 -7.88 -11.25 17.29
N TYR A 61 -8.12 -11.32 15.97
CA TYR A 61 -9.23 -10.56 15.35
C TYR A 61 -10.52 -10.99 16.03
N GLU A 62 -11.13 -10.11 16.83
CA GLU A 62 -12.07 -10.58 17.84
C GLU A 62 -13.30 -11.26 17.26
N LYS A 63 -13.51 -12.48 17.76
CA LYS A 63 -14.68 -13.31 17.51
C LYS A 63 -15.88 -12.63 18.19
N TYR A 64 -16.66 -11.87 17.42
CA TYR A 64 -17.91 -11.21 17.83
C TYR A 64 -18.69 -12.05 18.86
N PRO A 65 -19.42 -11.42 19.81
CA PRO A 65 -20.32 -12.13 20.72
C PRO A 65 -21.20 -13.12 19.94
N SER A 66 -21.07 -14.40 20.29
CA SER A 66 -20.90 -15.50 19.31
C SER A 66 -22.18 -15.94 18.57
N ARG A 67 -22.76 -15.07 17.73
CA ARG A 67 -23.98 -15.33 16.95
C ARG A 67 -23.98 -14.78 15.52
N GLU A 68 -23.20 -13.74 15.25
CA GLU A 68 -23.11 -13.09 13.94
C GLU A 68 -21.85 -13.57 13.19
N ALA A 69 -21.86 -13.53 11.86
CA ALA A 69 -20.66 -13.81 11.06
C ALA A 69 -19.78 -12.55 11.00
N PRO A 70 -18.44 -12.66 11.14
CA PRO A 70 -17.57 -11.49 11.14
C PRO A 70 -17.50 -10.84 9.75
N VAL A 71 -17.34 -9.51 9.72
CA VAL A 71 -17.08 -8.74 8.48
C VAL A 71 -15.74 -9.10 7.85
N TYR A 72 -14.71 -9.28 8.66
CA TYR A 72 -13.38 -9.69 8.23
C TYR A 72 -12.95 -10.96 8.98
N GLU A 73 -12.51 -11.95 8.22
CA GLU A 73 -11.95 -13.21 8.73
C GLU A 73 -10.44 -13.19 8.47
N GLY A 74 -9.65 -13.14 9.54
CA GLY A 74 -8.18 -13.15 9.46
C GLY A 74 -7.65 -14.45 8.85
N ILE A 75 -6.67 -14.35 7.96
CA ILE A 75 -6.06 -15.50 7.29
C ILE A 75 -4.54 -15.45 7.36
N GLU A 76 -3.93 -16.62 7.55
CA GLU A 76 -2.49 -16.80 7.35
C GLU A 76 -2.19 -16.84 5.84
N PHE A 77 -1.37 -15.91 5.38
CA PHE A 77 -0.92 -15.81 3.99
C PHE A 77 0.52 -15.28 3.96
N ASP A 78 1.31 -15.65 2.95
CA ASP A 78 2.66 -15.10 2.81
C ASP A 78 2.60 -13.61 2.42
N LYS A 79 2.75 -12.74 3.41
CA LYS A 79 2.79 -11.28 3.26
C LYS A 79 3.85 -10.84 2.23
N ASN A 80 4.96 -11.57 2.08
CA ASN A 80 6.05 -11.23 1.15
C ASN A 80 5.68 -11.49 -0.33
N SER A 81 4.66 -12.31 -0.60
CA SER A 81 4.15 -12.57 -1.95
C SER A 81 3.21 -11.48 -2.50
N LEU A 82 2.98 -10.42 -1.70
CA LEU A 82 2.10 -9.30 -1.98
C LEU A 82 2.89 -7.98 -2.09
N ARG A 83 2.63 -7.18 -3.13
CA ARG A 83 3.26 -5.86 -3.37
C ARG A 83 3.25 -4.91 -2.16
N PHE A 84 2.33 -5.12 -1.23
CA PHE A 84 2.21 -4.34 0.01
C PHE A 84 3.44 -4.50 0.93
N SER A 85 4.16 -5.62 0.89
CA SER A 85 5.40 -5.80 1.65
C SER A 85 6.56 -4.93 1.14
N GLU A 86 6.47 -4.36 -0.06
CA GLU A 86 7.44 -3.35 -0.54
C GLU A 86 7.20 -1.99 0.14
N ILE A 87 5.95 -1.69 0.50
CA ILE A 87 5.48 -0.36 0.94
C ILE A 87 5.31 -0.28 2.47
N PHE A 88 4.92 -1.38 3.11
CA PHE A 88 4.60 -1.46 4.54
C PHE A 88 5.51 -2.46 5.26
N SER A 89 5.82 -2.19 6.54
CA SER A 89 6.60 -3.07 7.42
C SER A 89 5.73 -4.19 8.00
N ASP A 90 4.45 -3.95 8.23
CA ASP A 90 3.44 -4.94 8.60
C ASP A 90 2.05 -4.51 8.09
N PHE A 91 1.17 -5.48 7.88
CA PHE A 91 -0.23 -5.32 7.46
C PHE A 91 -0.93 -6.67 7.65
N ASP A 92 -2.21 -6.71 7.99
CA ASP A 92 -2.92 -7.97 8.17
C ASP A 92 -3.60 -8.43 6.89
N THR A 93 -3.71 -9.75 6.72
CA THR A 93 -4.37 -10.41 5.59
C THR A 93 -5.69 -11.00 6.02
N VAL A 94 -6.78 -10.61 5.34
CA VAL A 94 -8.15 -11.01 5.70
C VAL A 94 -8.95 -11.42 4.47
N THR A 95 -10.07 -12.12 4.66
CA THR A 95 -11.15 -12.19 3.67
C THR A 95 -12.37 -11.46 4.18
N ALA A 96 -13.14 -10.86 3.28
CA ALA A 96 -14.32 -10.06 3.63
C ALA A 96 -15.62 -10.86 3.53
N ASN A 97 -16.64 -10.43 4.28
CA ASN A 97 -18.03 -10.88 4.19
C ASN A 97 -18.94 -9.66 3.95
N PRO A 98 -19.23 -9.29 2.69
CA PRO A 98 -20.01 -8.10 2.36
C PRO A 98 -21.44 -8.11 2.92
N ASP A 99 -22.07 -9.28 3.07
CA ASP A 99 -23.44 -9.36 3.57
C ASP A 99 -23.51 -9.21 5.09
N ALA A 100 -22.50 -9.71 5.83
CA ALA A 100 -22.34 -9.37 7.24
C ALA A 100 -22.11 -7.86 7.42
N PHE A 101 -21.29 -7.23 6.57
CA PHE A 101 -21.07 -5.79 6.62
C PHE A 101 -22.35 -4.99 6.35
N ARG A 102 -23.09 -5.30 5.28
CA ARG A 102 -24.36 -4.65 4.94
C ARG A 102 -25.38 -4.76 6.08
N LYS A 103 -25.53 -5.95 6.65
CA LYS A 103 -26.45 -6.21 7.78
C LYS A 103 -26.02 -5.48 9.05
N ALA A 104 -24.73 -5.52 9.39
CA ALA A 104 -24.22 -4.85 10.59
C ALA A 104 -24.23 -3.31 10.46
N ALA A 105 -24.25 -2.78 9.24
CA ALA A 105 -24.41 -1.35 8.95
C ALA A 105 -25.87 -0.92 8.66
N GLU A 106 -26.87 -1.81 8.81
CA GLU A 106 -28.27 -1.53 8.45
C GLU A 106 -28.90 -0.44 9.33
N ASP A 107 -28.60 -0.44 10.63
CA ASP A 107 -28.99 0.59 11.60
C ASP A 107 -28.09 1.85 11.56
N GLY A 108 -27.16 1.94 10.60
CA GLY A 108 -26.25 3.10 10.43
C GLY A 108 -25.12 3.20 11.46
N THR A 109 -24.92 2.19 12.33
CA THR A 109 -23.78 2.12 13.25
C THR A 109 -23.20 0.71 13.25
N ILE A 110 -21.87 0.58 13.13
CA ILE A 110 -21.17 -0.71 13.11
C ILE A 110 -19.88 -0.68 13.93
N GLU A 111 -19.61 -1.72 14.71
CA GLU A 111 -18.29 -1.93 15.31
C GLU A 111 -17.42 -2.81 14.38
N LEU A 112 -16.24 -2.31 13.99
CA LEU A 112 -15.23 -3.07 13.23
C LEU A 112 -13.92 -3.21 14.01
N TYR A 113 -13.37 -4.42 14.02
CA TYR A 113 -12.04 -4.70 14.56
C TYR A 113 -10.99 -4.72 13.43
N LEU A 114 -9.93 -3.92 13.55
CA LEU A 114 -8.84 -3.80 12.56
C LEU A 114 -7.50 -3.60 13.29
N ARG A 115 -6.43 -4.31 12.88
CA ARG A 115 -5.04 -4.12 13.41
C ARG A 115 -4.92 -4.12 14.94
N GLY A 116 -5.76 -4.89 15.65
CA GLY A 116 -5.76 -4.97 17.11
C GLY A 116 -6.64 -3.93 17.82
N ARG A 117 -7.45 -3.16 17.08
CA ARG A 117 -8.27 -2.06 17.61
C ARG A 117 -9.72 -2.15 17.12
N ALA A 118 -10.67 -1.95 18.03
CA ALA A 118 -12.08 -1.75 17.70
C ALA A 118 -12.37 -0.29 17.31
N PHE A 119 -13.25 -0.10 16.34
CA PHE A 119 -13.78 1.18 15.90
C PHE A 119 -15.29 1.11 15.81
N GLU A 120 -15.99 1.89 16.62
CA GLU A 120 -17.42 2.17 16.43
C GLU A 120 -17.57 3.23 15.33
N LEU A 121 -18.25 2.89 14.24
CA LEU A 121 -18.40 3.71 13.04
C LEU A 121 -19.86 4.15 12.91
N GLU A 122 -20.10 5.46 12.87
CA GLU A 122 -21.40 6.05 12.56
C GLU A 122 -21.44 6.38 11.05
N PHE A 123 -22.46 5.90 10.34
CA PHE A 123 -22.65 6.13 8.90
C PHE A 123 -23.86 7.01 8.58
N ASP A 124 -23.71 7.83 7.54
CA ASP A 124 -24.81 8.40 6.77
C ASP A 124 -25.56 7.30 5.99
N VAL A 125 -26.72 7.65 5.41
CA VAL A 125 -27.52 6.74 4.57
C VAL A 125 -26.69 6.20 3.40
N ALA A 126 -26.62 4.87 3.27
CA ALA A 126 -25.77 4.20 2.29
C ALA A 126 -26.22 4.43 0.83
N GLU A 127 -25.29 4.90 -0.02
CA GLU A 127 -25.49 5.10 -1.45
C GLU A 127 -25.29 3.78 -2.21
N THR A 128 -26.39 3.09 -2.54
CA THR A 128 -26.36 1.82 -3.29
C THR A 128 -26.77 2.00 -4.74
N PHE A 129 -25.98 1.45 -5.67
CA PHE A 129 -26.30 1.43 -7.11
C PHE A 129 -25.91 0.10 -7.78
N THR A 130 -26.58 -0.23 -8.88
CA THR A 130 -26.27 -1.40 -9.73
C THR A 130 -25.42 -0.94 -10.92
N PRO A 131 -24.14 -1.33 -11.02
CA PRO A 131 -23.31 -0.95 -12.16
C PRO A 131 -23.77 -1.65 -13.44
N LYS A 132 -23.47 -1.02 -14.59
CA LYS A 132 -23.73 -1.58 -15.92
C LYS A 132 -22.42 -1.70 -16.67
N VAL A 133 -22.09 -2.89 -17.13
CA VAL A 133 -20.87 -3.17 -17.89
C VAL A 133 -21.24 -3.35 -19.36
N ILE A 134 -20.56 -2.60 -20.23
CA ILE A 134 -20.63 -2.78 -21.68
C ILE A 134 -19.61 -3.86 -22.06
N MET A 135 -20.06 -4.89 -22.77
CA MET A 135 -19.23 -5.98 -23.26
C MET A 135 -19.34 -6.10 -24.78
N GLU A 136 -18.32 -6.66 -25.42
CA GLU A 136 -18.24 -6.87 -26.87
C GLU A 136 -18.14 -8.37 -27.16
N ASN A 137 -18.87 -8.84 -28.16
CA ASN A 137 -18.77 -10.20 -28.69
C ASN A 137 -18.95 -10.19 -30.23
N GLU A 138 -18.99 -11.37 -30.86
CA GLU A 138 -19.13 -11.53 -32.32
C GLU A 138 -20.42 -10.90 -32.91
N SER A 139 -21.42 -10.61 -32.07
CA SER A 139 -22.67 -9.91 -32.45
C SER A 139 -22.65 -8.40 -32.15
N GLY A 140 -21.53 -7.86 -31.65
CA GLY A 140 -21.35 -6.45 -31.29
C GLY A 140 -21.42 -6.18 -29.79
N PHE A 141 -21.78 -4.94 -29.44
CA PHE A 141 -21.85 -4.48 -28.05
C PHE A 141 -23.19 -4.83 -27.38
N TYR A 142 -23.11 -5.29 -26.14
CA TYR A 142 -24.25 -5.54 -25.25
C TYR A 142 -23.96 -4.98 -23.85
N THR A 143 -24.96 -5.00 -22.97
CA THR A 143 -24.84 -4.42 -21.62
C THR A 143 -25.53 -5.32 -20.60
N GLU A 144 -24.80 -5.65 -19.54
CA GLU A 144 -25.31 -6.42 -18.41
C GLU A 144 -25.24 -5.61 -17.12
N GLU A 145 -26.17 -5.88 -16.21
CA GLU A 145 -26.15 -5.37 -14.83
C GLU A 145 -25.31 -6.30 -13.96
N THR A 146 -24.36 -5.74 -13.21
CA THR A 146 -23.52 -6.50 -12.27
C THR A 146 -24.10 -6.46 -10.85
N ALA A 147 -23.51 -7.20 -9.92
CA ALA A 147 -23.87 -7.11 -8.51
C ALA A 147 -23.85 -5.66 -7.97
N PRO A 148 -24.78 -5.30 -7.06
CA PRO A 148 -24.88 -3.94 -6.53
C PRO A 148 -23.68 -3.56 -5.67
N ILE A 149 -23.33 -2.27 -5.72
CA ILE A 149 -22.27 -1.66 -4.93
C ILE A 149 -22.92 -0.67 -3.95
N SER A 150 -22.65 -0.86 -2.65
CA SER A 150 -23.11 0.01 -1.57
C SER A 150 -21.94 0.82 -1.02
N ASN A 151 -22.09 2.15 -0.96
CA ASN A 151 -21.08 3.05 -0.42
C ASN A 151 -21.59 3.69 0.88
N TYR A 152 -20.70 3.75 1.87
CA TYR A 152 -20.98 4.24 3.21
C TYR A 152 -19.99 5.36 3.51
N ARG A 153 -20.49 6.47 4.06
CA ARG A 153 -19.70 7.62 4.48
C ARG A 153 -20.05 7.94 5.92
N GLY A 154 -19.12 8.49 6.68
CA GLY A 154 -19.38 8.77 8.09
C GLY A 154 -18.12 9.11 8.89
N LYS A 155 -18.15 8.77 10.18
CA LYS A 155 -17.12 9.09 11.18
C LYS A 155 -16.96 7.95 12.20
N VAL A 156 -15.89 8.00 12.98
CA VAL A 156 -15.72 7.18 14.19
C VAL A 156 -16.47 7.85 15.35
N ALA A 157 -17.17 7.06 16.16
CA ALA A 157 -17.93 7.56 17.30
C ALA A 157 -17.03 8.34 18.28
N GLY A 158 -17.51 9.49 18.71
CA GLY A 158 -16.80 10.38 19.63
C GLY A 158 -15.56 11.12 19.05
N ILE A 159 -15.22 10.97 17.76
CA ILE A 159 -14.07 11.64 17.14
C ILE A 159 -14.54 12.58 16.01
N GLU A 160 -14.74 13.86 16.32
CA GLU A 160 -15.36 14.83 15.39
C GLU A 160 -14.57 15.04 14.08
N ASP A 161 -13.23 15.10 14.13
CA ASP A 161 -12.36 15.25 12.96
C ASP A 161 -12.14 13.95 12.16
N SER A 162 -12.71 12.82 12.59
CA SER A 162 -12.54 11.54 11.88
C SER A 162 -13.41 11.45 10.63
N ARG A 163 -12.98 10.62 9.67
CA ARG A 163 -13.71 10.36 8.42
C ARG A 163 -13.65 8.88 8.07
N VAL A 164 -14.76 8.37 7.57
CA VAL A 164 -14.88 6.97 7.15
C VAL A 164 -15.47 6.93 5.75
N ALA A 165 -14.89 6.12 4.88
CA ALA A 165 -15.43 5.81 3.56
C ALA A 165 -15.25 4.31 3.28
N MET A 166 -16.36 3.57 3.18
CA MET A 166 -16.37 2.13 2.94
C MET A 166 -17.21 1.79 1.70
N THR A 167 -16.80 0.79 0.93
CA THR A 167 -17.50 0.29 -0.26
C THR A 167 -17.64 -1.22 -0.19
N ALA A 168 -18.88 -1.72 -0.27
CA ALA A 168 -19.21 -3.13 -0.25
C ALA A 168 -19.74 -3.58 -1.62
N GLY A 169 -18.94 -4.38 -2.33
CA GLY A 169 -19.31 -5.07 -3.57
C GLY A 169 -19.75 -6.51 -3.33
N GLU A 170 -19.82 -7.33 -4.37
CA GLU A 170 -20.27 -8.73 -4.27
C GLU A 170 -19.42 -9.59 -3.34
N ASN A 171 -18.09 -9.51 -3.48
CA ASN A 171 -17.12 -10.37 -2.81
C ASN A 171 -16.03 -9.57 -2.05
N VAL A 172 -16.25 -8.25 -1.88
CA VAL A 172 -15.24 -7.31 -1.36
C VAL A 172 -15.84 -6.26 -0.43
N VAL A 173 -15.09 -5.90 0.61
CA VAL A 173 -15.35 -4.72 1.46
C VAL A 173 -14.03 -3.97 1.64
N ILE A 174 -13.93 -2.80 1.01
CA ILE A 174 -12.74 -1.94 0.99
C ILE A 174 -13.08 -0.57 1.57
N GLY A 175 -12.06 0.21 1.96
CA GLY A 175 -12.28 1.57 2.45
C GLY A 175 -11.13 2.15 3.27
N SER A 176 -11.39 3.27 3.92
CA SER A 176 -10.47 3.93 4.85
C SER A 176 -11.19 4.54 6.06
N ILE A 177 -10.46 4.56 7.19
CA ILE A 177 -10.81 5.25 8.43
C ILE A 177 -9.67 6.24 8.73
N ASP A 178 -9.93 7.53 8.54
CA ASP A 178 -9.04 8.63 8.92
C ASP A 178 -9.33 9.08 10.35
N ILE A 179 -8.35 9.00 11.25
CA ILE A 179 -8.41 9.50 12.63
C ILE A 179 -7.77 10.89 12.67
N GLY A 180 -8.55 11.88 12.20
CA GLY A 180 -8.10 13.26 12.04
C GLY A 180 -6.91 13.35 11.08
N TYR A 181 -5.82 13.97 11.53
CA TYR A 181 -4.57 14.12 10.76
C TYR A 181 -3.43 13.22 11.27
N VAL A 182 -3.72 12.27 12.17
CA VAL A 182 -2.69 11.52 12.92
C VAL A 182 -2.47 10.12 12.34
N GLU A 183 -3.54 9.39 12.06
CA GLU A 183 -3.47 7.99 11.63
C GLU A 183 -4.62 7.66 10.66
N ASN A 184 -4.33 6.87 9.62
CA ASN A 184 -5.30 6.31 8.69
C ASN A 184 -5.19 4.79 8.68
N TYR A 185 -6.33 4.09 8.70
CA TYR A 185 -6.42 2.65 8.51
C TYR A 185 -7.11 2.36 7.17
N CYS A 186 -6.43 1.66 6.26
CA CYS A 186 -6.99 1.26 4.97
C CYS A 186 -7.33 -0.23 4.92
N ILE A 187 -8.34 -0.57 4.11
CA ILE A 187 -8.61 -1.92 3.63
C ILE A 187 -8.56 -1.90 2.09
N GLU A 188 -7.53 -2.53 1.50
CA GLU A 188 -7.37 -2.69 0.04
C GLU A 188 -7.60 -4.15 -0.39
N GLN A 189 -8.24 -4.35 -1.55
CA GLN A 189 -8.29 -5.66 -2.19
C GLN A 189 -6.94 -6.01 -2.86
N THR A 190 -6.56 -7.29 -2.85
CA THR A 190 -5.45 -7.81 -3.65
C THR A 190 -5.94 -8.45 -4.95
N ASN A 191 -5.03 -8.81 -5.85
CA ASN A 191 -5.32 -9.68 -6.99
C ASN A 191 -5.17 -11.19 -6.67
N ARG A 192 -5.26 -11.56 -5.38
CA ARG A 192 -5.16 -12.94 -4.89
C ARG A 192 -6.51 -13.38 -4.29
N THR A 193 -6.78 -14.68 -4.39
CA THR A 193 -7.97 -15.30 -3.79
C THR A 193 -7.57 -16.51 -2.95
N LEU A 194 -8.37 -16.80 -1.92
CA LEU A 194 -8.27 -18.01 -1.10
C LEU A 194 -9.66 -18.64 -1.03
N ASN A 195 -9.78 -19.90 -1.45
CA ASN A 195 -11.06 -20.63 -1.52
C ASN A 195 -12.17 -19.86 -2.26
N GLY A 196 -11.80 -19.08 -3.29
CA GLY A 196 -12.71 -18.23 -4.07
C GLY A 196 -12.95 -16.83 -3.49
N LYS A 197 -12.75 -16.61 -2.18
CA LYS A 197 -12.84 -15.27 -1.56
C LYS A 197 -11.65 -14.40 -1.98
N VAL A 198 -11.86 -13.10 -2.14
CA VAL A 198 -10.77 -12.12 -2.38
C VAL A 198 -9.96 -11.91 -1.09
N ILE A 199 -8.64 -11.99 -1.20
CA ILE A 199 -7.73 -11.61 -0.11
C ILE A 199 -7.64 -10.09 -0.09
N HIS A 200 -7.90 -9.51 1.08
CA HIS A 200 -7.74 -8.08 1.36
C HIS A 200 -6.54 -7.89 2.28
N VAL A 201 -5.91 -6.72 2.22
CA VAL A 201 -4.92 -6.26 3.20
C VAL A 201 -5.51 -5.15 4.05
N VAL A 202 -5.18 -5.16 5.33
CA VAL A 202 -5.51 -4.09 6.30
C VAL A 202 -4.20 -3.50 6.81
N TYR A 203 -4.00 -2.18 6.70
CA TYR A 203 -2.77 -1.53 7.14
C TYR A 203 -3.05 -0.18 7.83
N SER A 204 -2.19 0.22 8.77
CA SER A 204 -2.14 1.60 9.28
C SER A 204 -1.11 2.41 8.48
N SER A 205 -1.35 3.72 8.34
CA SER A 205 -0.35 4.68 7.85
C SER A 205 0.94 4.67 8.68
N ALA A 206 0.88 4.25 9.94
CA ALA A 206 2.04 4.12 10.83
C ALA A 206 2.93 2.90 10.49
N ASP A 207 2.40 1.85 9.84
CA ASP A 207 3.18 0.70 9.38
C ASP A 207 3.87 0.97 8.01
N ARG A 208 3.85 2.21 7.50
CA ARG A 208 4.44 2.56 6.19
C ARG A 208 5.96 2.73 6.29
N LYS A 209 6.69 2.06 5.38
CA LYS A 209 8.16 2.15 5.34
C LYS A 209 8.64 3.57 4.99
N PRO A 210 9.76 4.03 5.57
CA PRO A 210 10.47 5.21 5.08
C PRO A 210 10.78 5.07 3.58
N ARG A 211 10.64 6.16 2.84
CA ARG A 211 11.08 6.21 1.44
C ARG A 211 12.50 6.76 1.38
N GLU A 212 13.41 6.00 0.81
CA GLU A 212 14.63 6.59 0.25
C GLU A 212 14.26 7.39 -1.01
N PHE A 213 14.78 8.61 -1.13
CA PHE A 213 14.64 9.43 -2.33
C PHE A 213 15.97 9.44 -3.06
N THR A 214 15.96 9.16 -4.37
CA THR A 214 17.11 9.36 -5.24
C THR A 214 16.94 10.68 -5.97
N GLU A 215 17.71 11.69 -5.58
CA GLU A 215 17.84 12.91 -6.35
C GLU A 215 18.76 12.67 -7.55
N TYR A 216 18.35 13.16 -8.72
CA TYR A 216 19.16 13.19 -9.93
C TYR A 216 19.58 14.65 -10.18
N PRO A 217 20.84 14.91 -10.58
CA PRO A 217 21.27 16.28 -10.91
C PRO A 217 20.51 16.82 -12.13
N GLU A 218 20.40 18.14 -12.23
CA GLU A 218 19.89 18.80 -13.43
C GLU A 218 20.82 18.52 -14.65
N LEU A 219 20.22 18.49 -15.85
CA LEU A 219 20.85 18.11 -17.12
C LEU A 219 21.44 19.30 -17.89
#